data_AF-A0AAF0TF68-F1
#
_entry.id   AF-A0AAF0TF68-F1
#
_cell.length_a   1.000
_cell.length_b   1.000
_cell.length_c   1.000
_cell.angle_alpha   90.00
_cell.angle_beta   90.00
_cell.angle_gamma   90.00
#
_symmetry.space_group_name_H-M   'P 1'
#
loop_
_entity.id
_entity.type
_entity.pdbx_description
1 polymer ?
#
loop_
_entity_poly.entity_id
_entity_poly.type
_entity_poly.pdbx_seq_one_letter_code
_entity_poly.pdbx_strand_id
1 'polypeptide(L)'
;MKDCRDYFLETRRRVSFEYTLLAGVNDSVKHAIELAELLHEWGRGHHVNLIPFNPIDGSEYKRPSKKSVFAFVSALESRKVTASVRQTRGLDASAACGQLRNEFQKSPLLSGSINQESHSEVALAS
;
A
#
# COMPACT_ATOMS: atom_id res chain seq x y z
N MET A 1 4.70 19.47 7.37
CA MET A 1 5.83 19.18 8.28
C MET A 1 5.80 20.00 9.57
N LYS A 2 5.50 21.31 9.53
CA LYS A 2 5.35 22.16 10.73
C LYS A 2 4.39 21.55 11.77
N ASP A 3 3.21 21.15 11.35
CA ASP A 3 2.20 20.58 12.26
C ASP A 3 2.66 19.25 12.87
N CYS A 4 3.42 18.44 12.12
CA CYS A 4 4.02 17.20 12.63
C CYS A 4 5.01 17.48 13.77
N ARG A 5 5.84 18.52 13.61
CA ARG A 5 6.77 18.96 14.65
C ARG A 5 6.01 19.48 15.86
N ASP A 6 5.02 20.35 15.65
CA ASP A 6 4.26 20.96 16.73
C ASP A 6 3.48 19.89 17.52
N TYR A 7 2.88 18.92 16.82
CA TYR A 7 2.25 17.72 17.43
C TYR A 7 3.22 16.92 18.29
N PHE A 8 4.46 16.67 17.81
CA PHE A 8 5.46 15.97 18.60
C PHE A 8 5.89 16.78 19.83
N LEU A 9 6.04 18.10 19.72
CA LEU A 9 6.43 18.96 20.83
C LEU A 9 5.37 18.98 21.93
N GLU A 10 4.09 18.99 21.56
CA GLU A 10 2.96 18.99 22.48
C GLU A 10 2.71 17.61 23.11
N THR A 11 2.67 16.56 22.29
CA THR A 11 2.19 15.24 22.72
C THR A 11 3.31 14.25 23.06
N ARG A 12 4.54 14.51 22.62
CA ARG A 12 5.68 13.59 22.63
C ARG A 12 5.46 12.29 21.85
N ARG A 13 4.38 12.18 21.08
CA ARG A 13 4.08 11.03 20.22
C ARG A 13 4.82 11.18 18.89
N ARG A 14 5.53 10.12 18.49
CA ARG A 14 6.26 10.09 17.20
C ARG A 14 5.28 10.14 16.03
N VAL A 15 5.66 10.86 14.99
CA VAL A 15 4.98 10.89 13.69
C VAL A 15 5.63 9.86 12.77
N SER A 16 4.84 8.99 12.17
CA SER A 16 5.31 8.02 11.18
C SER A 16 4.98 8.51 9.78
N PHE A 17 6.00 8.64 8.94
CA PHE A 17 5.87 8.96 7.52
C PHE A 17 5.81 7.68 6.71
N GLU A 18 4.81 7.56 5.85
CA GLU A 18 4.75 6.48 4.87
C GLU A 18 5.49 6.89 3.60
N TYR A 19 6.40 6.03 3.15
CA TYR A 19 7.18 6.28 1.95
C TYR A 19 7.12 5.05 1.04
N THR A 20 6.37 5.17 -0.05
CA THR A 20 6.26 4.09 -1.03
C THR A 20 7.49 4.07 -1.93
N LEU A 21 8.19 2.94 -1.96
CA LEU A 21 9.37 2.75 -2.80
C LEU A 21 8.97 2.16 -4.15
N LEU A 22 9.36 2.84 -5.22
CA LEU A 22 9.11 2.54 -6.62
C LEU A 22 10.46 2.33 -7.32
N ALA A 23 10.64 1.17 -7.95
CA ALA A 23 11.91 0.79 -8.56
C ALA A 23 12.35 1.79 -9.64
N GLY A 24 13.56 2.31 -9.52
CA GLY A 24 14.16 3.24 -10.48
C GLY A 24 13.57 4.66 -10.45
N VAL A 25 12.55 4.91 -9.64
CA VAL A 25 11.90 6.22 -9.53
C VAL A 25 12.36 6.93 -8.27
N ASN A 26 12.17 6.30 -7.11
CA ASN A 26 12.44 6.95 -5.82
C ASN A 26 13.14 6.01 -4.81
N ASP A 27 13.71 4.87 -5.26
CA ASP A 27 14.32 3.84 -4.41
C ASP A 27 15.86 3.90 -4.32
N SER A 28 16.48 4.94 -4.88
CA SER A 28 17.93 5.14 -4.83
C SER A 28 18.41 5.59 -3.44
N VAL A 29 19.68 5.32 -3.13
CA VAL A 29 20.35 5.83 -1.91
C VAL A 29 20.29 7.36 -1.86
N LYS A 30 20.44 8.05 -3.00
CA LYS A 30 20.39 9.52 -3.05
C LYS A 30 19.06 10.05 -2.49
N HIS A 31 17.93 9.44 -2.84
CA HIS A 31 16.63 9.85 -2.33
C HIS A 31 16.48 9.61 -0.82
N ALA A 32 17.11 8.55 -0.29
CA ALA A 32 17.15 8.32 1.16
C ALA A 32 17.94 9.42 1.89
N ILE A 33 19.02 9.91 1.28
CA ILE A 33 19.83 11.01 1.81
C ILE A 33 19.00 12.30 1.85
N GLU A 34 18.38 12.66 0.73
CA GLU A 34 17.53 13.85 0.61
C GLU A 34 16.34 13.80 1.58
N LEU A 35 15.72 12.62 1.74
CA LEU A 35 14.64 12.42 2.70
C LEU A 35 15.13 12.63 4.14
N ALA A 36 16.30 12.10 4.50
CA ALA A 36 16.85 12.28 5.85
C ALA A 36 17.20 13.74 6.15
N GLU A 37 17.79 14.44 5.19
CA GLU A 37 18.09 15.88 5.30
C GLU A 37 16.81 16.68 5.50
N LEU A 38 15.78 16.43 4.69
CA LEU A 38 14.48 17.08 4.83
C LEU A 38 13.87 16.83 6.20
N LEU A 39 13.89 15.59 6.71
CA LEU A 39 13.32 15.27 8.02
C LEU A 39 14.07 15.95 9.17
N HIS A 40 15.39 16.14 9.04
CA HIS A 40 16.20 16.82 10.05
C HIS A 40 15.87 18.31 10.19
N GLU A 41 15.47 18.99 9.11
CA GLU A 41 15.04 20.40 9.16
C GLU A 41 13.85 20.61 10.12
N TRP A 42 13.04 19.57 10.34
CA TRP A 42 11.85 19.63 11.19
C TRP A 42 12.08 19.07 12.60
N GLY A 43 13.31 18.68 12.93
CA GLY A 43 13.70 18.17 14.24
C GLY A 43 13.45 16.67 14.42
N ARG A 44 13.33 16.24 15.67
CA ARG A 44 13.22 14.81 16.04
C ARG A 44 11.76 14.36 16.12
N GLY A 45 11.55 13.08 16.43
CA GLY A 45 10.22 12.53 16.66
C GLY A 45 9.56 11.94 15.41
N HIS A 46 10.35 11.68 14.36
CA HIS A 46 9.88 11.03 13.15
C HIS A 46 10.28 9.55 13.08
N HIS A 47 9.52 8.77 12.32
CA HIS A 47 9.84 7.41 11.91
C HIS A 47 9.42 7.24 10.45
N VAL A 48 10.18 6.48 9.65
CA VAL A 48 9.85 6.25 8.25
C VAL A 48 9.40 4.80 8.07
N ASN A 49 8.16 4.61 7.63
CA ASN A 49 7.64 3.32 7.19
C ASN A 49 7.84 3.20 5.68
N LEU A 50 8.86 2.45 5.26
CA LEU A 50 9.09 2.13 3.86
C LEU A 50 8.10 1.06 3.41
N ILE A 51 7.43 1.33 2.29
CA ILE A 51 6.42 0.44 1.70
C ILE A 51 6.90 0.07 0.29
N PRO A 52 7.56 -1.09 0.12
CA PRO A 52 7.92 -1.56 -1.22
C PRO A 52 6.66 -1.74 -2.05
N PHE A 53 6.59 -1.05 -3.20
CA PHE A 53 5.40 -1.07 -4.05
C PHE A 53 4.99 -2.51 -4.43
N ASN A 54 3.69 -2.78 -4.38
CA ASN A 54 3.12 -4.01 -4.87
C ASN A 54 2.48 -3.73 -6.24
N PRO A 55 2.98 -4.33 -7.33
CA PRO A 55 2.44 -4.08 -8.67
C PRO A 55 0.95 -4.43 -8.76
N ILE A 56 0.22 -3.63 -9.52
CA ILE A 56 -1.17 -3.89 -9.93
C ILE A 56 -1.24 -3.92 -11.46
N ASP A 57 -2.23 -4.64 -11.99
CA ASP A 57 -2.42 -4.76 -13.44
C ASP A 57 -2.56 -3.38 -14.09
N GLY A 58 -1.77 -3.13 -15.13
CA GLY A 58 -1.75 -1.84 -15.85
C GLY A 58 -0.88 -0.74 -15.24
N SER A 59 -0.15 -0.99 -14.14
CA SER A 59 0.80 -0.02 -13.59
C SER A 59 2.13 -0.02 -14.36
N GLU A 60 2.66 1.17 -14.65
CA GLU A 60 4.03 1.34 -15.18
C GLU A 60 5.10 1.22 -14.09
N TYR A 61 4.71 1.27 -12.82
CA TYR A 61 5.63 1.20 -11.68
C TYR A 61 5.96 -0.23 -11.30
N LYS A 62 7.18 -0.40 -10.78
CA LYS A 62 7.72 -1.72 -10.43
C LYS A 62 8.09 -1.79 -8.95
N ARG A 63 8.02 -2.99 -8.41
CA ARG A 63 8.51 -3.30 -7.06
C ARG A 63 10.03 -3.11 -7.01
N PRO A 64 10.58 -2.36 -6.04
CA PRO A 64 12.02 -2.21 -5.88
C PRO A 64 12.68 -3.54 -5.51
N SER A 65 13.96 -3.69 -5.85
CA SER A 65 14.72 -4.87 -5.45
C SER A 65 14.92 -4.91 -3.94
N LYS A 66 15.03 -6.11 -3.34
CA LYS A 66 15.38 -6.24 -1.91
C LYS A 66 16.65 -5.46 -1.57
N LYS A 67 17.67 -5.52 -2.44
CA LYS A 67 18.93 -4.79 -2.30
C LYS A 67 18.71 -3.27 -2.24
N SER A 68 17.87 -2.70 -3.12
CA SER A 68 17.53 -1.27 -3.11
C SER A 68 16.86 -0.89 -1.80
N VAL A 69 15.87 -1.68 -1.34
CA VAL A 69 15.17 -1.44 -0.08
C VAL A 69 16.13 -1.45 1.11
N PHE A 70 17.01 -2.46 1.21
CA PHE A 70 18.01 -2.52 2.28
C PHE A 70 19.01 -1.38 2.23
N ALA A 71 19.47 -0.99 1.04
CA ALA A 71 20.35 0.16 0.88
C ALA A 71 19.68 1.47 1.31
N PHE A 72 18.38 1.63 1.01
CA PHE A 72 17.59 2.78 1.43
C PHE A 72 17.45 2.85 2.96
N VAL A 73 17.11 1.72 3.60
CA VAL A 73 17.07 1.60 5.07
C VAL A 73 18.41 1.99 5.69
N SER A 74 19.50 1.38 5.21
CA SER A 74 20.84 1.65 5.74
C SER A 74 21.26 3.12 5.56
N ALA A 75 20.87 3.75 4.46
CA ALA A 75 21.12 5.17 4.22
C ALA A 75 20.35 6.09 5.18
N LEU A 76 19.10 5.75 5.54
CA LEU A 76 18.33 6.46 6.56
C LEU A 76 18.92 6.25 7.97
N GLU A 77 19.23 5.01 8.32
CA GLU A 77 19.73 4.64 9.65
C GLU A 77 21.12 5.23 9.94
N SER A 78 22.01 5.22 8.95
CA SER A 78 23.32 5.90 9.04
C SER A 78 23.20 7.41 9.28
N ARG A 79 22.04 7.99 8.95
CA ARG A 79 21.69 9.39 9.22
C ARG A 79 20.82 9.58 10.45
N LYS A 80 20.66 8.54 11.29
CA LYS A 80 19.87 8.57 12.53
C LYS A 80 18.37 8.77 12.31
N VAL A 81 17.87 8.48 11.11
CA VAL A 81 16.43 8.38 10.83
C VAL A 81 16.00 6.93 11.06
N THR A 82 15.13 6.69 12.05
CA THR A 82 14.60 5.35 12.27
C THR A 82 13.67 4.98 11.13
N ALA A 83 13.91 3.83 10.51
CA ALA A 83 13.06 3.29 9.46
C ALA A 83 12.57 1.87 9.80
N SER A 84 11.42 1.51 9.25
CA SER A 84 10.94 0.13 9.19
C SER A 84 10.47 -0.18 7.79
N VAL A 85 10.50 -1.46 7.40
CA VAL A 85 9.97 -1.90 6.10
C VAL A 85 8.68 -2.66 6.37
N ARG A 86 7.58 -2.21 5.76
CA ARG A 86 6.32 -2.97 5.80
C ARG A 86 6.51 -4.27 5.03
N GLN A 87 6.40 -5.39 5.75
CA GLN A 87 6.37 -6.70 5.12
C GLN A 87 5.08 -6.85 4.32
N THR A 88 5.21 -7.13 3.03
CA THR A 88 4.06 -7.49 2.20
C THR A 88 3.71 -8.94 2.52
N ARG A 89 2.63 -9.15 3.27
CA ARG A 89 2.05 -10.49 3.48
C ARG A 89 1.71 -11.08 2.10
N GLY A 90 2.24 -12.26 1.79
CA GLY A 90 1.91 -13.01 0.56
C GLY A 90 2.91 -12.95 -0.61
N LEU A 91 3.99 -12.15 -0.56
CA LEU A 91 5.05 -12.19 -1.59
C LEU A 91 6.30 -12.96 -1.15
N ASP A 92 6.55 -13.04 0.16
CA ASP A 92 7.74 -13.68 0.72
C ASP A 92 7.47 -15.04 1.39
N ALA A 93 6.25 -15.58 1.32
CA ALA A 93 5.98 -16.91 1.86
C ALA A 93 4.87 -17.65 1.11
N SER A 94 5.17 -18.90 0.77
CA SER A 94 4.29 -20.06 0.87
C SER A 94 3.67 -20.22 2.27
N ALA A 95 3.12 -19.14 2.85
CA ALA A 95 2.37 -19.14 4.09
C ALA A 95 1.63 -17.79 4.28
N ALA A 96 0.32 -17.90 4.49
CA ALA A 96 -0.62 -16.92 5.04
C ALA A 96 -1.17 -15.80 4.12
N CYS A 97 -2.34 -16.12 3.54
CA CYS A 97 -3.58 -15.34 3.47
C CYS A 97 -3.50 -13.84 3.15
N GLY A 98 -3.97 -13.48 1.94
CA GLY A 98 -4.19 -12.08 1.53
C GLY A 98 -4.80 -11.86 0.14
N GLN A 99 -5.29 -12.90 -0.54
CA GLN A 99 -6.07 -12.75 -1.77
C GLN A 99 -7.52 -12.47 -1.44
N LEU A 100 -7.83 -11.27 -0.99
CA LEU A 100 -9.18 -10.74 -1.14
C LEU A 100 -9.13 -9.71 -2.27
N ARG A 101 -9.15 -10.24 -3.49
CA ARG A 101 -9.52 -9.50 -4.70
C ARG A 101 -11.02 -9.26 -4.56
N ASN A 102 -11.45 -8.01 -4.42
CA ASN A 102 -12.85 -7.64 -4.52
C ASN A 102 -13.33 -7.93 -5.96
N GLU A 103 -13.84 -9.12 -6.21
CA GLU A 103 -14.71 -9.44 -7.35
C GLU A 103 -16.17 -9.17 -7.01
N PHE A 104 -16.47 -8.02 -6.40
CA PHE A 104 -17.85 -7.59 -6.23
C PHE A 104 -18.02 -6.17 -6.76
N GLN A 105 -19.01 -6.07 -7.67
CA GLN A 105 -19.54 -4.88 -8.33
C GLN A 105 -18.95 -4.50 -9.69
N LYS A 106 -19.16 -5.37 -10.68
CA LYS A 106 -19.60 -4.90 -12.01
C LYS A 106 -20.58 -5.89 -12.66
N SER A 107 -21.78 -5.95 -12.09
CA SER A 107 -22.96 -6.37 -12.85
C SER A 107 -24.00 -5.26 -12.69
N PRO A 108 -24.22 -4.41 -13.71
CA PRO A 108 -25.31 -3.47 -13.66
C PRO A 108 -26.62 -4.27 -13.60
N LEU A 109 -27.52 -3.88 -12.70
CA LEU A 109 -28.87 -4.45 -12.63
C LEU A 109 -29.58 -4.12 -13.95
N LEU A 110 -29.53 -5.05 -14.90
CA LEU A 110 -30.39 -5.00 -16.06
C LEU A 110 -31.83 -5.21 -15.56
N SER A 111 -32.58 -4.15 -15.79
CA SER A 111 -34.03 -3.98 -15.69
C SER A 111 -34.82 -5.20 -16.13
N GLY A 112 -35.54 -5.81 -15.20
CA GLY A 112 -36.67 -6.69 -15.50
C GLY A 112 -37.96 -5.87 -15.56
N SER A 113 -38.34 -5.41 -16.75
CA SER A 113 -39.71 -5.00 -17.04
C SER A 113 -40.55 -6.22 -17.43
N ILE A 114 -41.56 -6.53 -16.60
CA ILE A 114 -42.94 -6.95 -16.90
C ILE A 114 -43.20 -7.89 -18.12
N ASN A 115 -43.76 -9.09 -17.88
CA ASN A 115 -45.11 -9.46 -18.36
C ASN A 115 -45.63 -10.83 -17.85
N GLN A 116 -46.96 -10.86 -17.72
CA GLN A 116 -47.87 -11.87 -17.16
C GLN A 116 -48.20 -13.04 -18.11
N GLU A 117 -49.01 -13.97 -17.56
CA GLU A 117 -49.78 -15.11 -18.15
C GLU A 117 -49.11 -16.49 -17.97
N SER A 118 -49.60 -17.51 -17.24
CA SER A 118 -50.91 -18.08 -16.83
C SER A 118 -51.27 -19.36 -17.61
N HIS A 119 -51.52 -20.46 -16.86
CA HIS A 119 -52.12 -21.76 -17.23
C HIS A 119 -51.33 -22.67 -18.22
N SER A 120 -51.28 -24.00 -18.13
CA SER A 120 -52.23 -25.01 -17.66
C SER A 120 -51.53 -26.36 -17.34
N GLU A 121 -52.33 -27.26 -16.75
CA GLU A 121 -52.03 -28.56 -16.14
C GLU A 121 -51.41 -29.67 -17.00
N VAL A 122 -50.89 -30.62 -16.25
CA VAL A 122 -50.34 -31.94 -16.56
C VAL A 122 -51.34 -32.83 -17.33
N ALA A 123 -50.91 -33.37 -18.48
CA ALA A 123 -51.52 -34.55 -19.09
C ALA A 123 -50.76 -35.81 -18.64
N LEU A 124 -51.42 -36.67 -17.85
CA LEU A 124 -51.00 -38.06 -17.63
C LEU A 124 -51.37 -38.88 -18.88
N ALA A 125 -50.42 -39.67 -19.36
CA ALA A 125 -50.61 -40.70 -20.36
C ALA A 125 -50.99 -42.03 -19.70
N SER A 126 -52.00 -42.68 -20.29
CA SER A 126 -52.33 -44.13 -20.28
C SER A 126 -52.68 -44.82 -18.96
#